data_AF-A0A918DDH2-F1
#
_entry.id   AF-A0A918DDH2-F1
#
_cell.length_a   1.000
_cell.length_b   1.000
_cell.length_c   1.000
_cell.angle_alpha   90.00
_cell.angle_beta   90.00
_cell.angle_gamma   90.00
#
_symmetry.space_group_name_H-M   'P 1'
#
loop_
_entity.id
_entity.type
_entity.pdbx_description
1 polymer ?
#
loop_
_entity_poly.entity_id
_entity_poly.type
_entity_poly.pdbx_seq_one_letter_code
_entity_poly.pdbx_strand_id
1 'polypeptide(L)'
;MSERLAPDDTTRAGISAAGVNVTYRNGLTALRDASFAVPKGSIAALVGVNGAGKSTLFKAIMGFVPVASGRISVMGRDVRTALREGIVAYVPQAEEVDWSFPVLVEDVVMMGRYGRMGFLRIPRPADHAAVAAALARVGMSDYRKRQIGELSGGQRKRVFLARALAQDGQVILLDEPFTGVDVQTEEAIITLLKELRDEGRVMLVSTHNLGSVPEFCDQAVLVKGTVLNYGPTATTFTRENLERAFGGVLRHFVLGGPDLHDDEDARAVTILTDDERPMVIYDDRTRTKGGEA
;
A
#
# COMPACT_ATOMS: atom_id res chain seq x y z
N MET A 1 -0.86 23.59 -13.06
CA MET A 1 0.52 23.76 -13.55
C MET A 1 1.28 22.53 -13.07
N SER A 2 1.68 21.64 -13.99
CA SER A 2 2.33 20.36 -13.65
C SER A 2 3.73 20.68 -13.14
N GLU A 3 3.92 20.60 -11.83
CA GLU A 3 5.21 20.83 -11.19
C GLU A 3 6.12 19.66 -11.56
N ARG A 4 7.04 19.91 -12.51
CA ARG A 4 8.00 18.90 -12.95
C ARG A 4 8.84 18.50 -11.75
N LEU A 5 8.96 17.18 -11.54
CA LEU A 5 9.82 16.58 -10.52
C LEU A 5 11.20 17.24 -10.52
N ALA A 6 11.63 17.81 -9.39
CA ALA A 6 12.97 18.38 -9.26
C ALA A 6 14.03 17.25 -9.39
N PRO A 7 15.18 17.49 -10.04
CA PRO A 7 16.20 16.47 -10.28
C PRO A 7 16.82 15.88 -8.99
N ASP A 8 16.75 16.58 -7.86
CA ASP A 8 17.22 16.06 -6.56
C ASP A 8 16.26 15.03 -5.93
N ASP A 9 14.98 15.10 -6.29
CA ASP A 9 13.93 14.26 -5.70
C ASP A 9 14.03 12.80 -6.23
N THR A 10 14.56 12.64 -7.45
CA THR A 10 14.72 11.32 -8.08
C THR A 10 15.86 10.48 -7.49
N THR A 11 16.89 11.12 -6.90
CA THR A 11 18.05 10.42 -6.33
C THR A 11 17.77 9.91 -4.91
N ARG A 12 16.85 10.57 -4.19
CA ARG A 12 16.36 10.18 -2.85
C ARG A 12 15.09 9.31 -2.90
N ALA A 13 14.38 9.28 -4.02
CA ALA A 13 13.20 8.46 -4.21
C ALA A 13 13.50 6.96 -4.25
N GLY A 14 12.72 6.19 -3.50
CA GLY A 14 12.61 4.74 -3.64
C GLY A 14 11.71 4.33 -4.80
N ILE A 15 10.63 5.08 -5.06
CA ILE A 15 9.76 4.92 -6.22
C ILE A 15 9.53 6.32 -6.81
N SER A 16 9.64 6.47 -8.12
CA SER A 16 9.23 7.71 -8.77
C SER A 16 8.59 7.46 -10.13
N ALA A 17 7.54 8.21 -10.41
CA ALA A 17 6.88 8.28 -11.71
C ALA A 17 6.94 9.72 -12.21
N ALA A 18 7.22 9.91 -13.50
CA ALA A 18 7.22 11.21 -14.14
C ALA A 18 6.44 11.13 -15.47
N GLY A 19 5.33 11.87 -15.52
CA GLY A 19 4.46 12.02 -16.69
C GLY A 19 3.89 10.70 -17.22
N VAL A 20 3.55 9.77 -16.33
CA VAL A 20 3.14 8.41 -16.70
C VAL A 20 1.73 8.40 -17.27
N ASN A 21 1.62 7.89 -18.50
CA ASN A 21 0.34 7.63 -19.16
C ASN A 21 0.17 6.13 -19.37
N VAL A 22 -0.98 5.58 -19.01
CA VAL A 22 -1.30 4.16 -19.21
C VAL A 22 -2.63 4.02 -19.92
N THR A 23 -2.59 3.42 -21.11
CA THR A 23 -3.76 3.14 -21.95
C THR A 23 -3.83 1.65 -22.21
N TYR A 24 -4.95 1.04 -21.84
CA TYR A 24 -5.21 -0.37 -22.10
C TYR A 24 -5.53 -0.61 -23.58
N ARG A 25 -5.41 -1.86 -24.03
CA ARG A 25 -5.67 -2.25 -25.43
C ARG A 25 -7.10 -1.96 -25.91
N ASN A 26 -8.05 -1.85 -24.98
CA ASN A 26 -9.44 -1.48 -25.26
C ASN A 26 -9.65 0.04 -25.47
N GLY A 27 -8.57 0.84 -25.49
CA GLY A 27 -8.62 2.29 -25.64
C GLY A 27 -8.87 3.07 -24.34
N LEU A 28 -9.16 2.39 -23.23
CA LEU A 28 -9.36 3.04 -21.94
C LEU A 28 -8.03 3.57 -21.39
N THR A 29 -7.94 4.90 -21.26
CA THR A 29 -6.79 5.54 -20.60
C THR A 29 -7.06 5.64 -19.11
N ALA A 30 -6.35 4.81 -18.33
CA ALA A 30 -6.56 4.67 -16.89
C ALA A 30 -5.65 5.58 -16.05
N LEU A 31 -4.52 6.04 -16.59
CA LEU A 31 -3.66 7.05 -15.96
C LEU A 31 -3.24 8.08 -17.00
N ARG A 32 -3.30 9.36 -16.64
CA ARG A 32 -2.92 10.51 -17.46
C ARG A 32 -1.90 11.37 -16.71
N ASP A 33 -0.74 11.60 -17.30
CA ASP A 33 0.33 12.47 -16.76
C ASP A 33 0.63 12.26 -15.26
N ALA A 34 0.61 11.02 -14.79
CA ALA A 34 0.80 10.71 -13.38
C ALA A 34 2.26 10.91 -12.96
N SER A 35 2.50 11.81 -12.01
CA SER A 35 3.83 12.11 -11.47
C SER A 35 3.82 12.08 -9.95
N PHE A 36 4.76 11.35 -9.35
CA PHE A 36 4.95 11.30 -7.90
C PHE A 36 6.35 10.76 -7.55
N ALA A 37 6.80 11.04 -6.34
CA ALA A 37 7.98 10.43 -5.75
C ALA A 37 7.67 9.95 -4.32
N VAL A 38 8.16 8.77 -3.99
CA VAL A 38 8.13 8.19 -2.63
C VAL A 38 9.59 8.03 -2.20
N PRO A 39 10.01 8.61 -1.06
CA PRO A 39 11.36 8.49 -0.54
C PRO A 39 11.79 7.04 -0.24
N LYS A 40 13.07 6.85 0.08
CA LYS A 40 13.56 5.60 0.68
C LYS A 40 13.19 5.55 2.16
N GLY A 41 12.96 4.35 2.70
CA GLY A 41 12.62 4.19 4.13
C GLY A 41 11.29 4.85 4.51
N SER A 42 10.28 4.78 3.63
CA SER A 42 8.97 5.40 3.86
C SER A 42 7.83 4.45 3.52
N ILE A 43 6.67 4.67 4.14
CA ILE A 43 5.40 4.04 3.82
C ILE A 43 4.49 5.09 3.18
N ALA A 44 4.16 4.87 1.91
CA ALA A 44 3.25 5.72 1.16
C ALA A 44 1.87 5.09 1.02
N ALA A 45 0.83 5.82 1.40
CA ALA A 45 -0.56 5.45 1.08
C ALA A 45 -0.88 5.85 -0.36
N LEU A 46 -1.41 4.91 -1.14
CA LEU A 46 -1.98 5.15 -2.46
C LEU A 46 -3.51 5.21 -2.33
N VAL A 47 -4.05 6.42 -2.39
CA VAL A 47 -5.42 6.70 -1.97
C VAL A 47 -6.24 7.25 -3.15
N GLY A 48 -7.48 6.79 -3.26
CA GLY A 48 -8.43 7.25 -4.27
C GLY A 48 -9.62 6.30 -4.39
N VAL A 49 -10.65 6.70 -5.12
CA VAL A 49 -11.84 5.86 -5.34
C VAL A 49 -11.54 4.58 -6.12
N ASN A 50 -12.50 3.65 -6.12
CA ASN A 50 -12.45 2.49 -7.00
C ASN A 50 -12.44 2.95 -8.46
N GLY A 51 -11.57 2.35 -9.26
CA GLY A 51 -11.33 2.78 -10.64
C GLY A 51 -10.50 4.06 -10.81
N ALA A 52 -9.97 4.66 -9.73
CA ALA A 52 -9.11 5.86 -9.84
C ALA A 52 -7.78 5.61 -10.55
N GLY A 53 -7.37 4.36 -10.74
CA GLY A 53 -6.10 4.00 -11.38
C GLY A 53 -5.03 3.43 -10.44
N LYS A 54 -5.36 3.16 -9.17
CA LYS A 54 -4.46 2.56 -8.17
C LYS A 54 -3.85 1.23 -8.65
N SER A 55 -4.71 0.26 -8.99
CA SER A 55 -4.28 -1.05 -9.50
C SER A 55 -3.56 -0.94 -10.85
N THR A 56 -3.90 0.06 -11.68
CA THR A 56 -3.17 0.33 -12.93
C THR A 56 -1.75 0.81 -12.63
N LEU A 57 -1.56 1.67 -11.63
CA LEU A 57 -0.24 2.12 -11.22
C LEU A 57 0.60 0.95 -10.69
N PHE A 58 0.00 0.08 -9.87
CA PHE A 58 0.64 -1.14 -9.39
C PHE A 58 1.06 -2.05 -10.55
N LYS A 59 0.14 -2.32 -11.49
CA LYS A 59 0.44 -3.11 -12.70
C LYS A 59 1.55 -2.48 -13.54
N ALA A 60 1.64 -1.14 -13.60
CA ALA A 60 2.70 -0.45 -14.33
C ALA A 60 4.06 -0.61 -13.62
N ILE A 61 4.11 -0.49 -12.28
CA ILE A 61 5.33 -0.72 -11.48
C ILE A 61 5.75 -2.20 -11.54
N MET A 62 4.80 -3.13 -11.62
CA MET A 62 5.06 -4.57 -11.81
C MET A 62 5.37 -4.97 -13.26
N GLY A 63 5.34 -4.03 -14.20
CA GLY A 63 5.61 -4.30 -15.62
C GLY A 63 4.54 -5.12 -16.33
N PHE A 64 3.35 -5.30 -15.74
CA PHE A 64 2.22 -6.01 -16.36
C PHE A 64 1.49 -5.18 -17.41
N VAL A 65 1.55 -3.85 -17.31
CA VAL A 65 1.01 -2.94 -18.33
C VAL A 65 2.11 -2.00 -18.83
N PRO A 66 2.26 -1.81 -20.15
CA PRO A 66 3.23 -0.88 -20.69
C PRO A 66 2.79 0.57 -20.42
N VAL A 67 3.78 1.41 -20.10
CA VAL A 67 3.60 2.86 -20.01
C VAL A 67 3.65 3.44 -21.42
N ALA A 68 2.61 4.16 -21.84
CA ALA A 68 2.50 4.75 -23.17
C ALA A 68 3.46 5.94 -23.35
N SER A 69 3.64 6.73 -22.30
CA SER A 69 4.61 7.82 -22.21
C SER A 69 4.95 8.12 -20.75
N GLY A 70 6.09 8.77 -20.52
CA GLY A 70 6.64 8.99 -19.18
C GLY A 70 7.59 7.87 -18.75
N ARG A 71 7.99 7.89 -17.47
CA ARG A 71 8.92 6.91 -16.90
C ARG A 71 8.58 6.57 -15.47
N ILE A 72 8.81 5.32 -15.10
CA ILE A 72 8.78 4.83 -13.71
C ILE A 72 10.17 4.32 -13.38
N SER A 73 10.70 4.71 -12.23
CA SER A 73 11.92 4.16 -11.66
C SER A 73 11.71 3.66 -10.25
N VAL A 74 12.39 2.57 -9.93
CA VAL A 74 12.34 1.88 -8.64
C VAL A 74 13.79 1.74 -8.16
N MET A 75 14.12 2.33 -7.02
CA MET A 75 15.47 2.37 -6.46
C MET A 75 16.52 2.86 -7.47
N GLY A 76 16.16 3.85 -8.29
CA GLY A 76 17.01 4.40 -9.35
C GLY A 76 17.18 3.51 -10.59
N ARG A 77 16.50 2.36 -10.67
CA ARG A 77 16.49 1.46 -11.84
C ARG A 77 15.19 1.63 -12.63
N ASP A 78 15.21 1.32 -13.92
CA ASP A 78 13.97 1.14 -14.67
C ASP A 78 13.20 -0.08 -14.16
N VAL A 79 11.89 -0.12 -14.38
CA VAL A 79 10.98 -1.19 -13.91
C VAL A 79 11.47 -2.58 -14.30
N ARG A 80 11.93 -2.77 -15.55
CA ARG A 80 12.34 -4.10 -16.03
C ARG A 80 13.58 -4.59 -15.31
N THR A 81 14.56 -3.72 -15.11
CA THR A 81 15.78 -4.03 -14.35
C THR A 81 15.46 -4.31 -12.88
N ALA A 82 14.62 -3.48 -12.24
CA ALA A 82 14.24 -3.65 -10.84
C ALA A 82 13.55 -5.01 -10.58
N LEU A 83 12.66 -5.43 -11.48
CA LEU A 83 11.97 -6.73 -11.37
C LEU A 83 12.93 -7.90 -11.57
N ARG A 84 13.86 -7.81 -12.54
CA ARG A 84 14.87 -8.86 -12.78
C ARG A 84 15.80 -9.05 -11.58
N GLU A 85 16.12 -7.97 -10.87
CA GLU A 85 16.96 -8.01 -9.67
C GLU A 85 16.18 -8.36 -8.40
N GLY A 86 14.87 -8.59 -8.50
CA GLY A 86 14.03 -8.93 -7.35
C GLY A 86 13.86 -7.78 -6.34
N ILE A 87 14.00 -6.53 -6.78
CA ILE A 87 13.87 -5.33 -5.93
C ILE A 87 12.42 -5.12 -5.47
N VAL A 88 11.44 -5.53 -6.27
CA VAL A 88 10.01 -5.29 -6.01
C VAL A 88 9.32 -6.57 -5.56
N ALA A 89 8.76 -6.56 -4.35
CA ALA A 89 7.83 -7.58 -3.86
C ALA A 89 6.37 -7.08 -3.96
N TYR A 90 5.43 -7.99 -4.18
CA TYR A 90 4.01 -7.67 -4.35
C TYR A 90 3.13 -8.56 -3.49
N VAL A 91 2.22 -7.94 -2.74
CA VAL A 91 1.15 -8.57 -1.99
C VAL A 91 -0.18 -8.24 -2.69
N PRO A 92 -0.77 -9.17 -3.44
CA PRO A 92 -2.06 -8.97 -4.10
C PRO A 92 -3.23 -8.93 -3.10
N GLN A 93 -4.35 -8.40 -3.57
CA GLN A 93 -5.63 -8.51 -2.90
C GLN A 93 -6.07 -9.99 -2.81
N ALA A 94 -6.48 -10.41 -1.62
CA ALA A 94 -6.76 -11.82 -1.28
C ALA A 94 -7.94 -12.46 -2.06
N GLU A 95 -8.80 -11.66 -2.68
CA GLU A 95 -9.97 -12.15 -3.41
C GLU A 95 -9.62 -12.83 -4.75
N GLU A 96 -8.39 -12.65 -5.26
CA GLU A 96 -7.96 -13.21 -6.54
C GLU A 96 -7.40 -14.64 -6.44
N VAL A 97 -7.42 -15.28 -5.26
CA VAL A 97 -6.72 -16.56 -5.00
C VAL A 97 -7.70 -17.67 -4.62
N ASP A 98 -7.57 -18.84 -5.27
CA ASP A 98 -8.29 -20.06 -4.88
C ASP A 98 -7.66 -20.70 -3.64
N TRP A 99 -8.34 -20.55 -2.51
CA TRP A 99 -7.91 -21.05 -1.21
C TRP A 99 -8.18 -22.54 -1.00
N SER A 100 -8.96 -23.18 -1.86
CA SER A 100 -9.31 -24.61 -1.74
C SER A 100 -8.19 -25.54 -2.19
N PHE A 101 -7.15 -24.98 -2.83
CA PHE A 101 -6.01 -25.75 -3.30
C PHE A 101 -5.19 -26.29 -2.11
N PRO A 102 -4.86 -27.60 -2.07
CA PRO A 102 -4.23 -28.25 -0.93
C PRO A 102 -2.72 -27.98 -0.88
N VAL A 103 -2.34 -26.71 -0.67
CA VAL A 103 -0.95 -26.27 -0.54
C VAL A 103 -0.63 -25.89 0.90
N LEU A 104 0.58 -26.22 1.36
CA LEU A 104 1.04 -25.86 2.70
C LEU A 104 1.42 -24.38 2.77
N VAL A 105 1.29 -23.81 3.96
CA VAL A 105 1.70 -22.43 4.23
C VAL A 105 3.16 -22.18 3.85
N GLU A 106 4.07 -23.09 4.22
CA GLU A 106 5.49 -22.93 3.89
C GLU A 106 5.78 -22.98 2.39
N ASP A 107 5.00 -23.75 1.62
CA ASP A 107 5.15 -23.83 0.17
C ASP A 107 4.69 -22.53 -0.50
N VAL A 108 3.62 -21.90 0.00
CA VAL A 108 3.17 -20.60 -0.50
C VAL A 108 4.22 -19.52 -0.23
N VAL A 109 4.84 -19.52 0.95
CA VAL A 109 5.91 -18.58 1.28
C VAL A 109 7.16 -18.86 0.44
N MET A 110 7.47 -20.14 0.18
CA MET A 110 8.58 -20.55 -0.69
C MET A 110 8.46 -20.00 -2.11
N MET A 111 7.25 -19.78 -2.63
CA MET A 111 7.06 -19.15 -3.95
C MET A 111 7.66 -17.74 -4.01
N GLY A 112 7.78 -17.03 -2.88
CA GLY A 112 8.47 -15.74 -2.82
C GLY A 112 9.96 -15.83 -3.15
N ARG A 113 10.56 -17.02 -3.01
CA ARG A 113 11.98 -17.29 -3.28
C ARG A 113 12.30 -17.62 -4.74
N TYR A 114 11.29 -17.87 -5.58
CA TYR A 114 11.51 -18.35 -6.96
C TYR A 114 12.38 -17.42 -7.81
N GLY A 115 12.32 -16.09 -7.59
CA GLY A 115 13.16 -15.12 -8.28
C GLY A 115 14.66 -15.21 -7.92
N ARG A 116 14.99 -15.85 -6.79
CA ARG A 116 16.37 -16.04 -6.30
C ARG A 116 16.90 -17.45 -6.51
N MET A 117 16.07 -18.38 -6.96
CA MET A 117 16.48 -19.75 -7.23
C MET A 117 17.20 -19.86 -8.58
N GLY A 118 18.00 -20.92 -8.73
CA GLY A 118 18.61 -21.27 -10.02
C GLY A 118 17.59 -21.74 -11.05
N PHE A 119 18.06 -22.05 -12.27
CA PHE A 119 17.23 -22.46 -13.41
C PHE A 119 16.23 -23.59 -13.09
N LEU A 120 16.64 -24.59 -12.31
CA LEU A 120 15.79 -25.73 -11.93
C LEU A 120 14.79 -25.41 -10.80
N ARG A 121 14.83 -24.19 -10.23
CA ARG A 121 13.97 -23.74 -9.10
C ARG A 121 13.95 -24.70 -7.91
N ILE A 122 15.10 -25.30 -7.62
CA ILE A 122 15.26 -26.20 -6.48
C ILE A 122 15.59 -25.36 -5.24
N PRO A 123 14.77 -25.40 -4.17
CA PRO A 123 15.05 -24.68 -2.93
C PRO A 123 16.37 -25.11 -2.28
N ARG A 124 17.14 -24.14 -1.81
CA ARG A 124 18.38 -24.38 -1.05
C ARG A 124 18.15 -24.17 0.46
N PRO A 125 19.07 -24.60 1.33
CA PRO A 125 18.96 -24.33 2.77
C PRO A 125 18.74 -22.85 3.12
N ALA A 126 19.35 -21.93 2.35
CA ALA A 126 19.14 -20.50 2.50
C ALA A 126 17.70 -20.06 2.20
N ASP A 127 17.01 -20.71 1.26
CA ASP A 127 15.61 -20.41 0.95
C ASP A 127 14.68 -20.90 2.05
N HIS A 128 14.92 -22.11 2.58
CA HIS A 128 14.19 -22.60 3.76
C HIS A 128 14.40 -21.71 4.99
N ALA A 129 15.62 -21.23 5.21
CA ALA A 129 15.91 -20.28 6.29
C ALA A 129 15.16 -18.95 6.10
N ALA A 130 15.14 -18.41 4.87
CA ALA A 130 14.39 -17.19 4.56
C ALA A 130 12.88 -17.36 4.76
N VAL A 131 12.31 -18.51 4.35
CA VAL A 131 10.90 -18.86 4.58
C VAL A 131 10.59 -18.94 6.07
N ALA A 132 11.43 -19.63 6.85
CA ALA A 132 11.25 -19.74 8.29
C ALA A 132 11.32 -18.37 8.99
N ALA A 133 12.27 -17.52 8.60
CA ALA A 133 12.38 -16.15 9.13
C ALA A 133 11.15 -15.30 8.76
N ALA A 134 10.68 -15.37 7.52
CA ALA A 134 9.50 -14.63 7.07
C ALA A 134 8.23 -15.06 7.83
N LEU A 135 8.03 -16.37 8.03
CA LEU A 135 6.91 -16.90 8.83
C LEU A 135 6.99 -16.46 10.29
N ALA A 136 8.20 -16.41 10.87
CA ALA A 136 8.38 -15.93 12.24
C ALA A 136 8.00 -14.45 12.38
N ARG A 137 8.42 -13.58 11.43
CA ARG A 137 8.10 -12.14 11.45
C ARG A 137 6.60 -11.84 11.41
N VAL A 138 5.79 -12.71 10.79
CA VAL A 138 4.34 -12.53 10.73
C VAL A 138 3.59 -13.36 11.80
N GLY A 139 4.31 -14.05 12.69
CA GLY A 139 3.72 -14.90 13.73
C GLY A 139 3.00 -16.14 13.19
N MET A 140 3.47 -16.72 12.09
CA MET A 140 2.85 -17.88 11.42
C MET A 140 3.71 -19.17 11.46
N SER A 141 4.75 -19.22 12.30
CA SER A 141 5.65 -20.39 12.41
C SER A 141 4.92 -21.71 12.69
N ASP A 142 3.93 -21.69 13.58
CA ASP A 142 3.19 -22.90 14.00
C ASP A 142 2.23 -23.41 12.92
N TYR A 143 1.90 -22.56 11.95
CA TYR A 143 0.99 -22.87 10.85
C TYR A 143 1.72 -23.39 9.61
N ARG A 144 3.05 -23.44 9.62
CA ARG A 144 3.88 -23.73 8.43
C ARG A 144 3.48 -25.01 7.68
N LYS A 145 3.04 -26.05 8.40
CA LYS A 145 2.64 -27.36 7.85
C LYS A 145 1.13 -27.52 7.69
N ARG A 146 0.34 -26.46 7.95
CA ARG A 146 -1.10 -26.47 7.71
C ARG A 146 -1.40 -26.15 6.26
N GLN A 147 -2.56 -26.59 5.79
CA GLN A 147 -3.03 -26.18 4.47
C GLN A 147 -3.52 -24.73 4.53
N ILE A 148 -3.23 -23.95 3.48
CA ILE A 148 -3.62 -22.54 3.46
C ILE A 148 -5.15 -22.34 3.52
N GLY A 149 -5.92 -23.30 2.99
CA GLY A 149 -7.38 -23.30 3.03
C GLY A 149 -7.97 -23.42 4.44
N GLU A 150 -7.24 -24.01 5.39
CA GLU A 150 -7.66 -24.18 6.79
C GLU A 150 -7.50 -22.90 7.63
N LEU A 151 -6.78 -21.90 7.09
CA LEU A 151 -6.50 -20.66 7.80
C LEU A 151 -7.68 -19.68 7.74
N SER A 152 -7.80 -18.83 8.78
CA SER A 152 -8.70 -17.67 8.75
C SER A 152 -8.27 -16.63 7.71
N GLY A 153 -9.17 -15.73 7.32
CA GLY A 153 -8.84 -14.66 6.37
C GLY A 153 -7.61 -13.84 6.77
N GLY A 154 -7.55 -13.38 8.03
CA GLY A 154 -6.40 -12.64 8.57
C GLY A 154 -5.10 -13.46 8.55
N GLN A 155 -5.15 -14.75 8.89
CA GLN A 155 -3.99 -15.64 8.81
C GLN A 155 -3.49 -15.81 7.37
N ARG A 156 -4.41 -15.99 6.40
CA ARG A 156 -4.04 -16.08 4.97
C ARG A 156 -3.32 -14.81 4.50
N LYS A 157 -3.78 -13.63 4.93
CA LYS A 157 -3.10 -12.36 4.61
C LYS A 157 -1.69 -12.29 5.17
N ARG A 158 -1.49 -12.72 6.42
CA ARG A 158 -0.14 -12.81 7.02
C ARG A 158 0.78 -13.75 6.25
N VAL A 159 0.26 -14.87 5.72
CA VAL A 159 1.04 -15.78 4.85
C VAL A 159 1.46 -15.10 3.56
N PHE A 160 0.58 -14.31 2.93
CA PHE A 160 0.94 -13.53 1.74
C PHE A 160 1.97 -12.44 2.02
N LEU A 161 1.89 -11.79 3.18
CA LEU A 161 2.92 -10.87 3.64
C LEU A 161 4.24 -11.59 3.86
N ALA A 162 4.24 -12.78 4.49
CA ALA A 162 5.44 -13.61 4.64
C ALA A 162 6.03 -14.01 3.28
N ARG A 163 5.20 -14.35 2.29
CA ARG A 163 5.67 -14.62 0.92
C ARG A 163 6.41 -13.42 0.32
N ALA A 164 5.89 -12.20 0.49
CA ALA A 164 6.56 -10.98 0.03
C ALA A 164 7.86 -10.71 0.82
N LEU A 165 7.87 -10.95 2.13
CA LEU A 165 9.08 -10.84 2.96
C LEU A 165 10.15 -11.83 2.55
N ALA A 166 9.78 -13.07 2.22
CA ALA A 166 10.71 -14.09 1.76
C ALA A 166 11.39 -13.67 0.44
N GLN A 167 10.70 -12.91 -0.43
CA GLN A 167 11.29 -12.35 -1.64
C GLN A 167 12.41 -11.34 -1.34
N ASP A 168 12.37 -10.70 -0.16
CA ASP A 168 13.38 -9.77 0.34
C ASP A 168 13.62 -8.59 -0.62
N GLY A 169 12.54 -8.08 -1.22
CA GLY A 169 12.55 -6.89 -2.07
C GLY A 169 12.72 -5.60 -1.27
N GLN A 170 13.44 -4.61 -1.79
CA GLN A 170 13.60 -3.29 -1.16
C GLN A 170 12.33 -2.45 -1.25
N VAL A 171 11.51 -2.72 -2.27
CA VAL A 171 10.21 -2.08 -2.48
C VAL A 171 9.11 -3.12 -2.32
N ILE A 172 8.10 -2.82 -1.51
CA ILE A 172 6.96 -3.70 -1.27
C ILE A 172 5.68 -2.98 -1.68
N LEU A 173 4.96 -3.56 -2.62
CA LEU A 173 3.65 -3.08 -3.06
C LEU A 173 2.58 -3.91 -2.36
N LEU A 174 1.68 -3.25 -1.62
CA LEU A 174 0.61 -3.92 -0.88
C LEU A 174 -0.75 -3.45 -1.42
N ASP A 175 -1.51 -4.35 -2.04
CA ASP A 175 -2.85 -4.03 -2.55
C ASP A 175 -3.89 -4.42 -1.49
N GLU A 176 -4.49 -3.42 -0.86
CA GLU A 176 -5.53 -3.60 0.17
C GLU A 176 -5.19 -4.64 1.27
N PRO A 177 -4.07 -4.45 2.00
CA PRO A 177 -3.61 -5.44 2.97
C PRO A 177 -4.56 -5.60 4.18
N PHE A 178 -5.41 -4.62 4.48
CA PHE A 178 -6.24 -4.59 5.70
C PHE A 178 -7.71 -5.01 5.50
N THR A 179 -8.23 -5.07 4.28
CA THR A 179 -9.64 -5.40 4.00
C THR A 179 -10.10 -6.74 4.62
N GLY A 180 -11.13 -6.74 5.46
CA GLY A 180 -11.66 -7.98 6.06
C GLY A 180 -10.74 -8.65 7.10
N VAL A 181 -9.86 -7.86 7.74
CA VAL A 181 -8.99 -8.28 8.83
C VAL A 181 -9.49 -7.69 10.15
N ASP A 182 -9.38 -8.43 11.25
CA ASP A 182 -9.72 -7.94 12.58
C ASP A 182 -8.70 -6.90 13.09
N VAL A 183 -9.12 -6.06 14.04
CA VAL A 183 -8.31 -4.95 14.59
C VAL A 183 -6.96 -5.42 15.14
N GLN A 184 -6.91 -6.57 15.84
CA GLN A 184 -5.66 -7.06 16.45
C GLN A 184 -4.67 -7.51 15.36
N THR A 185 -5.17 -8.15 14.31
CA THR A 185 -4.34 -8.52 13.17
C THR A 185 -3.88 -7.30 12.37
N GLU A 186 -4.73 -6.29 12.21
CA GLU A 186 -4.37 -5.02 11.58
C GLU A 186 -3.20 -4.33 12.31
N GLU A 187 -3.27 -4.20 13.63
CA GLU A 187 -2.21 -3.62 14.46
C GLU A 187 -0.88 -4.39 14.35
N ALA A 188 -0.94 -5.72 14.33
CA ALA A 188 0.25 -6.55 14.14
C ALA A 188 0.90 -6.33 12.77
N ILE A 189 0.09 -6.21 11.70
CA ILE A 189 0.60 -5.92 10.36
C ILE A 189 1.19 -4.51 10.31
N ILE A 190 0.50 -3.50 10.87
CA ILE A 190 1.00 -2.11 10.93
C ILE A 190 2.37 -2.05 11.64
N THR A 191 2.52 -2.76 12.75
CA THR A 191 3.79 -2.82 13.50
C THR A 191 4.91 -3.39 12.62
N LEU A 192 4.65 -4.49 11.92
CA LEU A 192 5.61 -5.08 10.99
C LEU A 192 5.96 -4.13 9.83
N LEU A 193 4.99 -3.40 9.27
CA LEU A 193 5.28 -2.42 8.21
C LEU A 193 6.19 -1.29 8.74
N LYS A 194 5.96 -0.79 9.96
CA LYS A 194 6.82 0.22 10.60
C LYS A 194 8.25 -0.30 10.80
N GLU A 195 8.42 -1.54 11.26
CA GLU A 195 9.76 -2.16 11.37
C GLU A 195 10.47 -2.23 10.00
N LEU A 196 9.77 -2.66 8.95
CA LEU A 196 10.34 -2.74 7.60
C LEU A 196 10.76 -1.37 7.07
N ARG A 197 9.98 -0.33 7.37
CA ARG A 197 10.33 1.05 7.03
C ARG A 197 11.62 1.46 7.72
N ASP A 198 11.75 1.14 9.01
CA ASP A 198 12.92 1.49 9.82
C ASP A 198 14.18 0.70 9.39
N GLU A 199 13.99 -0.48 8.77
CA GLU A 199 15.05 -1.21 8.04
C GLU A 199 15.43 -0.57 6.69
N GLY A 200 14.76 0.51 6.28
CA GLY A 200 15.01 1.24 5.03
C GLY A 200 14.21 0.76 3.82
N ARG A 201 13.21 -0.12 4.00
CA ARG A 201 12.33 -0.57 2.92
C ARG A 201 11.37 0.55 2.50
N VAL A 202 10.90 0.47 1.26
CA VAL A 202 9.93 1.41 0.70
C VAL A 202 8.65 0.66 0.45
N MET A 203 7.54 1.19 0.98
CA MET A 203 6.24 0.57 0.83
C MET A 203 5.27 1.50 0.13
N LEU A 204 4.50 0.93 -0.80
CA LEU A 204 3.34 1.60 -1.39
C LEU A 204 2.11 0.75 -1.09
N VAL A 205 1.22 1.30 -0.27
CA VAL A 205 0.05 0.61 0.27
C VAL A 205 -1.20 1.19 -0.38
N SER A 206 -1.90 0.41 -1.19
CA SER A 206 -3.24 0.79 -1.63
C SER A 206 -4.23 0.58 -0.49
N THR A 207 -5.07 1.57 -0.24
CA THR A 207 -6.17 1.46 0.73
C THR A 207 -7.28 2.43 0.39
N HIS A 208 -8.53 2.00 0.63
CA HIS A 208 -9.69 2.87 0.69
C HIS A 208 -9.97 3.36 2.12
N ASN A 209 -9.54 2.61 3.13
CA ASN A 209 -9.69 2.96 4.54
C ASN A 209 -8.84 4.18 4.92
N LEU A 210 -9.48 5.35 4.93
CA LEU A 210 -8.81 6.62 5.23
C LEU A 210 -8.41 6.76 6.69
N GLY A 211 -9.10 6.07 7.61
CA GLY A 211 -8.89 6.21 9.05
C GLY A 211 -7.53 5.70 9.51
N SER A 212 -7.01 4.64 8.89
CA SER A 212 -5.73 4.03 9.29
C SER A 212 -4.50 4.69 8.63
N VAL A 213 -4.67 5.41 7.52
CA VAL A 213 -3.55 6.05 6.78
C VAL A 213 -2.65 6.91 7.69
N PRO A 214 -3.18 7.83 8.53
CA PRO A 214 -2.35 8.67 9.40
C PRO A 214 -1.60 7.89 10.48
N GLU A 215 -2.02 6.66 10.81
CA GLU A 215 -1.44 5.89 11.91
C GLU A 215 -0.09 5.27 11.53
N PHE A 216 0.15 5.01 10.24
CA PHE A 216 1.34 4.27 9.79
C PHE A 216 1.97 4.75 8.48
N CYS A 217 1.29 5.56 7.66
CA CYS A 217 1.88 6.12 6.44
C CYS A 217 2.49 7.49 6.71
N ASP A 218 3.77 7.66 6.36
CA ASP A 218 4.46 8.95 6.42
C ASP A 218 4.35 9.74 5.11
N GLN A 219 4.01 9.08 3.99
CA GLN A 219 3.66 9.73 2.73
C GLN A 219 2.23 9.38 2.29
N ALA A 220 1.65 10.25 1.47
CA ALA A 220 0.41 10.00 0.75
C ALA A 220 0.57 10.32 -0.75
N VAL A 221 -0.09 9.54 -1.59
CA VAL A 221 -0.22 9.72 -3.05
C VAL A 221 -1.70 9.64 -3.38
N LEU A 222 -2.29 10.77 -3.76
CA LEU A 222 -3.71 10.88 -4.05
C LEU A 222 -3.95 10.75 -5.55
N VAL A 223 -4.81 9.80 -5.95
CA VAL A 223 -5.01 9.43 -7.35
C VAL A 223 -6.47 9.54 -7.76
N LYS A 224 -6.71 10.13 -8.93
CA LYS A 224 -8.02 10.23 -9.60
C LYS A 224 -7.85 10.31 -11.13
N GLY A 225 -7.48 9.21 -11.76
CA GLY A 225 -7.09 9.15 -13.19
C GLY A 225 -5.77 9.86 -13.51
N THR A 226 -5.21 10.58 -12.54
CA THR A 226 -3.88 11.20 -12.49
C THR A 226 -3.47 11.32 -11.02
N VAL A 227 -2.22 11.70 -10.74
CA VAL A 227 -1.81 12.05 -9.37
C VAL A 227 -2.25 13.48 -9.10
N LEU A 228 -3.12 13.67 -8.12
CA LEU A 228 -3.61 14.98 -7.72
C LEU A 228 -2.62 15.71 -6.82
N ASN A 229 -2.03 14.98 -5.88
CA ASN A 229 -1.04 15.48 -4.93
C ASN A 229 -0.26 14.29 -4.35
N TYR A 230 1.00 14.52 -3.97
CA TYR A 230 1.84 13.54 -3.27
C TYR A 230 2.82 14.24 -2.33
N GLY A 231 3.25 13.55 -1.28
CA GLY A 231 4.20 14.08 -0.31
C GLY A 231 3.91 13.61 1.12
N PRO A 232 4.46 14.30 2.14
CA PRO A 232 4.26 13.93 3.53
C PRO A 232 2.78 13.86 3.90
N THR A 233 2.37 12.80 4.61
CA THR A 233 0.97 12.60 5.03
C THR A 233 0.42 13.83 5.74
N ALA A 234 1.23 14.46 6.61
CA ALA A 234 0.85 15.64 7.38
C ALA A 234 0.42 16.85 6.52
N THR A 235 0.93 17.00 5.30
CA THR A 235 0.65 18.14 4.41
C THR A 235 -0.22 17.76 3.21
N THR A 236 -0.21 16.48 2.84
CA THR A 236 -0.90 15.99 1.64
C THR A 236 -2.27 15.39 1.97
N PHE A 237 -2.40 14.72 3.12
CA PHE A 237 -3.63 14.05 3.56
C PHE A 237 -4.60 15.01 4.27
N THR A 238 -4.92 16.11 3.60
CA THR A 238 -5.82 17.17 4.10
C THR A 238 -7.25 16.94 3.62
N ARG A 239 -8.22 17.54 4.32
CA ARG A 239 -9.65 17.49 3.92
C ARG A 239 -9.85 17.90 2.47
N GLU A 240 -9.36 19.07 2.07
CA GLU A 240 -9.49 19.60 0.71
C GLU A 240 -8.97 18.61 -0.35
N ASN A 241 -7.80 18.02 -0.10
CA ASN A 241 -7.19 17.09 -1.02
C ASN A 241 -7.98 15.77 -1.11
N LEU A 242 -8.52 15.28 0.01
CA LEU A 242 -9.38 14.10 0.05
C LEU A 242 -10.70 14.34 -0.68
N GLU A 243 -11.35 15.48 -0.45
CA GLU A 243 -12.57 15.86 -1.18
C GLU A 243 -12.32 15.91 -2.69
N ARG A 244 -11.17 16.41 -3.14
CA ARG A 244 -10.80 16.41 -4.56
C ARG A 244 -10.60 14.98 -5.09
N ALA A 245 -9.94 14.11 -4.34
CA ALA A 245 -9.66 12.73 -4.71
C ALA A 245 -10.93 11.85 -4.77
N PHE A 246 -11.84 12.01 -3.80
CA PHE A 246 -13.04 11.18 -3.69
C PHE A 246 -14.30 11.82 -4.27
N GLY A 247 -14.31 13.13 -4.50
CA GLY A 247 -15.51 13.85 -4.92
C GLY A 247 -16.65 13.72 -3.90
N GLY A 248 -17.89 13.70 -4.37
CA GLY A 248 -19.09 13.55 -3.52
C GLY A 248 -19.40 12.11 -3.06
N VAL A 249 -18.46 11.16 -3.24
CA VAL A 249 -18.64 9.76 -2.81
C VAL A 249 -18.36 9.58 -1.33
N LEU A 250 -17.57 10.49 -0.73
CA LEU A 250 -17.39 10.51 0.73
C LEU A 250 -18.70 10.85 1.41
N ARG A 251 -19.17 9.97 2.31
CA ARG A 251 -20.23 10.35 3.24
C ARG A 251 -19.64 11.34 4.22
N HIS A 252 -20.08 12.58 4.08
CA HIS A 252 -19.63 13.71 4.85
C HIS A 252 -20.64 13.99 5.95
N PHE A 253 -20.26 13.70 7.19
CA PHE A 253 -21.00 14.19 8.35
C PHE A 253 -20.18 15.33 8.97
N VAL A 254 -20.69 16.56 8.84
CA VAL A 254 -20.21 17.68 9.65
C VAL A 254 -21.17 17.79 10.80
N LEU A 255 -20.68 17.54 12.00
CA LEU A 255 -21.35 17.93 13.22
C LEU A 255 -20.77 19.30 13.59
N GLY A 256 -21.58 20.35 13.50
CA GLY A 256 -21.21 21.69 13.94
C GLY A 256 -21.39 21.85 15.44
N GLY A 257 -20.74 22.84 16.05
CA GLY A 257 -20.88 23.22 17.46
C GLY A 257 -22.30 23.07 18.04
N PRO A 258 -23.34 23.67 17.45
CA PRO A 258 -24.71 23.57 17.96
C PRO A 258 -25.36 22.17 17.83
N ASP A 259 -24.78 21.26 17.04
CA ASP A 259 -25.19 19.85 16.96
C ASP A 259 -24.38 18.94 17.91
N LEU A 260 -23.30 19.45 18.51
CA LEU A 260 -22.40 18.72 19.42
C LEU A 260 -22.60 19.08 20.89
N HIS A 261 -22.76 20.37 21.20
CA HIS A 261 -22.81 20.92 22.56
C HIS A 261 -23.77 22.10 22.64
N ASP A 262 -24.38 22.34 23.81
CA ASP A 262 -25.32 23.44 24.08
C ASP A 262 -24.61 24.75 24.52
N ASP A 263 -23.30 24.87 24.29
CA ASP A 263 -22.48 26.03 24.68
C ASP A 263 -22.01 26.85 23.46
N GLU A 264 -21.33 27.98 23.70
CA GLU A 264 -20.83 28.88 22.63
C GLU A 264 -19.62 28.29 21.87
N ASP A 265 -19.41 26.98 21.94
CA ASP A 265 -18.29 26.31 21.30
C ASP A 265 -18.50 26.19 19.78
N ALA A 266 -17.67 26.92 19.03
CA ALA A 266 -17.71 26.93 17.57
C ALA A 266 -16.98 25.75 16.90
N ARG A 267 -16.36 24.85 17.69
CA ARG A 267 -15.56 23.74 17.16
C ARG A 267 -16.43 22.75 16.37
N ALA A 268 -15.93 22.31 15.22
CA ALA A 268 -16.62 21.39 14.33
C ALA A 268 -15.89 20.04 14.22
N VAL A 269 -16.67 18.96 14.20
CA VAL A 269 -16.18 17.60 13.96
C VAL A 269 -16.61 17.18 12.56
N THR A 270 -15.63 16.84 11.72
CA THR A 270 -15.91 16.26 10.40
C THR A 270 -15.56 14.79 10.41
N ILE A 271 -16.55 13.98 10.06
CA ILE A 271 -16.42 12.54 9.91
C ILE A 271 -16.47 12.23 8.42
N LEU A 272 -15.37 11.66 7.92
CA LEU A 272 -15.26 11.10 6.57
C LEU A 272 -15.32 9.57 6.69
N THR A 273 -16.30 8.94 6.04
CA THR A 273 -16.46 7.47 6.10
C THR A 273 -16.85 6.88 4.75
N ASP A 274 -16.36 5.65 4.51
CA ASP A 274 -16.57 4.81 3.33
C ASP A 274 -17.16 3.42 3.70
N ASP A 275 -17.89 3.35 4.84
CA ASP A 275 -18.48 2.13 5.46
C ASP A 275 -17.49 1.28 6.30
N GLU A 276 -16.23 1.69 6.44
CA GLU A 276 -15.25 1.06 7.36
C GLU A 276 -14.93 1.92 8.60
N ARG A 277 -13.66 2.30 8.82
CA ARG A 277 -13.27 3.14 9.96
C ARG A 277 -13.42 4.62 9.59
N PRO A 278 -14.25 5.38 10.32
CA PRO A 278 -14.39 6.81 10.07
C PRO A 278 -13.08 7.55 10.35
N MET A 279 -12.63 8.37 9.41
CA MET A 279 -11.60 9.39 9.66
C MET A 279 -12.27 10.58 10.34
N VAL A 280 -11.79 10.91 11.54
CA VAL A 280 -12.31 12.05 12.33
C VAL A 280 -11.32 13.21 12.26
N ILE A 281 -11.80 14.34 11.77
CA ILE A 281 -11.06 15.60 11.69
C ILE A 281 -11.71 16.57 12.67
N TYR A 282 -10.92 17.03 13.64
CA TYR A 282 -11.31 18.01 14.64
C TYR A 282 -10.57 19.31 14.38
N ASP A 283 -11.29 20.38 14.03
CA ASP A 283 -10.69 21.72 13.83
C ASP A 283 -9.48 21.71 12.86
N ASP A 284 -9.69 21.10 11.67
CA ASP A 284 -8.69 20.86 10.63
C ASP A 284 -7.46 20.01 11.04
N ARG A 285 -7.49 19.39 12.23
CA ARG A 285 -6.47 18.44 12.70
C ARG A 285 -7.04 17.02 12.75
N THR A 286 -6.32 16.07 12.16
CA THR A 286 -6.70 14.66 12.21
C THR A 286 -6.41 14.08 13.60
N ARG A 287 -7.38 13.38 14.21
CA ARG A 287 -7.16 12.59 15.43
C ARG A 287 -7.67 11.16 15.21
N THR A 288 -6.82 10.18 15.46
CA THR A 288 -7.22 8.76 15.61
C THR A 288 -7.30 8.42 17.10
N LYS A 289 -8.25 7.56 17.47
CA LYS A 289 -8.54 7.22 18.87
C LYS A 289 -7.46 6.26 19.39
N GLY A 290 -6.38 6.81 19.99
CA GLY A 290 -5.31 5.99 20.58
C GLY A 290 -4.04 6.71 21.06
N GLY A 291 -4.05 8.03 21.25
CA GLY A 291 -2.88 8.75 21.79
C GLY A 291 -3.29 9.96 22.63
N GLU A 292 -3.07 9.88 23.94
CA GLU A 292 -2.90 11.05 24.78
C GLU A 292 -1.61 11.79 24.40
N ALA A 293 -1.60 13.09 24.73
CA ALA A 293 -0.63 14.11 24.32
C ALA A 293 0.84 13.80 24.58
#